data_AF-U2QBY0-F1
#
_entry.id   AF-U2QBY0-F1
#
_cell.length_a   1.000
_cell.length_b   1.000
_cell.length_c   1.000
_cell.angle_alpha   90.00
_cell.angle_beta   90.00
_cell.angle_gamma   90.00
#
_symmetry.space_group_name_H-M   'P 1'
#
loop_
_entity.id
_entity.type
_entity.pdbx_description
1 polymer ?
#
loop_
_entity_poly.entity_id
_entity_poly.type
_entity_poly.pdbx_seq_one_letter_code
_entity_poly.pdbx_strand_id
1 'polypeptide(L)'
;MMKMKCINDTVRRQDRLMDEARALELLAHGEHGVMSMVSDNGGYGIPVNFVWDGDSSVYIHCAPEGRKLEAIADNPNVSLCIIGRVNLLPSRFTTEYESVVLFGKARTGLTDEEKMHALHLLINKLSPDFKAVGDKYAHGSFHRVEVIRIDFTAFSGKRKKVPHADSPL
;
A
#
# COMPACT_ATOMS: atom_id res chain seq x y z
N MET A 1 -8.95 6.03 -18.86
CA MET A 1 -8.56 5.66 -17.49
C MET A 1 -8.81 4.18 -17.29
N MET A 2 -7.79 3.41 -16.86
CA MET A 2 -7.96 2.01 -16.48
C MET A 2 -8.46 1.97 -15.04
N LYS A 3 -9.72 1.56 -14.83
CA LYS A 3 -10.27 1.39 -13.50
C LYS A 3 -9.66 0.16 -12.83
N MET A 4 -9.19 0.29 -11.58
CA MET A 4 -8.77 -0.85 -10.77
C MET A 4 -9.91 -1.86 -10.65
N LYS A 5 -9.61 -3.15 -10.80
CA LYS A 5 -10.60 -4.23 -10.68
C LYS A 5 -10.52 -4.91 -9.32
N CYS A 6 -11.64 -5.00 -8.60
CA CYS A 6 -11.76 -5.86 -7.43
C CYS A 6 -11.89 -7.33 -7.90
N ILE A 7 -10.85 -8.15 -7.71
CA ILE A 7 -10.81 -9.56 -8.12
C ILE A 7 -10.94 -10.43 -6.88
N ASN A 8 -12.18 -10.80 -6.55
CA ASN A 8 -12.48 -11.64 -5.40
C ASN A 8 -12.65 -13.13 -5.74
N ASP A 9 -12.87 -13.46 -7.01
CA ASP A 9 -13.17 -14.83 -7.46
C ASP A 9 -12.00 -15.81 -7.22
N THR A 10 -10.76 -15.32 -7.23
CA THR A 10 -9.56 -16.13 -6.98
C THR A 10 -9.29 -16.36 -5.48
N VAL A 11 -10.03 -15.70 -4.59
CA VAL A 11 -9.87 -15.84 -3.14
C VAL A 11 -10.54 -17.13 -2.67
N ARG A 12 -9.75 -18.16 -2.32
CA ARG A 12 -10.29 -19.47 -1.87
C ARG A 12 -11.40 -19.40 -0.80
N ARG A 13 -11.31 -18.45 0.14
CA ARG A 13 -12.28 -18.27 1.23
C ARG A 13 -13.27 -17.17 0.88
N GLN A 14 -14.27 -17.53 0.09
CA GLN A 14 -15.34 -16.63 -0.37
C GLN A 14 -16.17 -16.05 0.81
N ASP A 15 -16.29 -16.79 1.93
CA ASP A 15 -16.90 -16.31 3.17
C ASP A 15 -16.08 -15.23 3.91
N ARG A 16 -14.89 -14.91 3.42
CA ARG A 16 -13.96 -13.93 3.99
C ARG A 16 -13.71 -12.75 3.08
N LEU A 17 -14.53 -12.54 2.05
CA LEU A 17 -14.40 -11.37 1.20
C LEU A 17 -14.72 -10.10 1.98
N MET A 18 -13.96 -9.05 1.67
CA MET A 18 -14.27 -7.70 2.08
C MET A 18 -14.91 -6.97 0.90
N ASP A 19 -15.92 -6.18 1.18
CA ASP A 19 -16.58 -5.34 0.18
C ASP A 19 -15.61 -4.30 -0.40
N GLU A 20 -15.84 -3.91 -1.66
CA GLU A 20 -14.95 -3.03 -2.41
C GLU A 20 -14.78 -1.66 -1.74
N ALA A 21 -15.87 -1.09 -1.22
CA ALA A 21 -15.85 0.19 -0.53
C ALA A 21 -14.90 0.15 0.67
N ARG A 22 -15.02 -0.87 1.55
CA ARG A 22 -14.13 -1.02 2.71
C ARG A 22 -12.68 -1.28 2.31
N ALA A 23 -12.44 -1.98 1.20
CA ALA A 23 -11.09 -2.18 0.67
C ALA A 23 -10.46 -0.87 0.19
N LEU A 24 -11.22 -0.03 -0.50
CA LEU A 24 -10.76 1.30 -0.93
C LEU A 24 -10.56 2.24 0.25
N GLU A 25 -11.39 2.19 1.29
CA GLU A 25 -11.15 2.93 2.54
C GLU A 25 -9.81 2.52 3.17
N LEU A 26 -9.51 1.22 3.24
CA LEU A 26 -8.24 0.75 3.79
C LEU A 26 -7.04 1.19 2.94
N LEU A 27 -7.18 1.21 1.61
CA LEU A 27 -6.18 1.76 0.71
C LEU A 27 -5.97 3.27 0.92
N ALA A 28 -7.06 4.04 1.03
CA ALA A 28 -6.99 5.48 1.21
C ALA A 28 -6.31 5.87 2.54
N HIS A 29 -6.68 5.18 3.63
CA HIS A 29 -6.31 5.58 4.98
C HIS A 29 -5.15 4.80 5.60
N GLY A 30 -4.78 3.62 5.07
CA GLY A 30 -3.69 2.82 5.61
C GLY A 30 -2.35 3.56 5.55
N GLU A 31 -1.64 3.67 6.66
CA GLU A 31 -0.40 4.46 6.74
C GLU A 31 0.80 3.74 6.13
N HIS A 32 0.84 2.41 6.28
CA HIS A 32 1.91 1.55 5.83
C HIS A 32 1.36 0.24 5.27
N GLY A 33 2.18 -0.41 4.45
CA GLY A 33 1.92 -1.74 3.92
C GLY A 33 3.23 -2.47 3.65
N VAL A 34 3.13 -3.72 3.24
CA VAL A 34 4.27 -4.53 2.81
C VAL A 34 4.29 -4.55 1.29
N MET A 35 5.26 -3.86 0.70
CA MET A 35 5.56 -3.95 -0.72
C MET A 35 6.42 -5.19 -0.95
N SER A 36 5.98 -6.08 -1.82
CA SER A 36 6.72 -7.29 -2.20
C SER A 36 7.15 -7.21 -3.66
N MET A 37 8.43 -7.55 -3.89
CA MET A 37 9.13 -7.56 -5.16
C MET A 37 9.80 -8.93 -5.35
N VAL A 38 10.36 -9.15 -6.54
CA VAL A 38 11.28 -10.25 -6.81
C VAL A 38 12.70 -9.71 -6.83
N SER A 39 13.60 -10.29 -6.04
CA SER A 39 15.03 -9.93 -6.01
C SER A 39 15.85 -11.21 -5.83
N ASP A 40 16.90 -11.38 -6.62
CA ASP A 40 17.80 -12.55 -6.57
C ASP A 40 17.06 -13.90 -6.66
N ASN A 41 16.02 -13.97 -7.49
CA ASN A 41 15.11 -15.12 -7.63
C ASN A 41 14.34 -15.51 -6.34
N GLY A 42 14.32 -14.64 -5.33
CA GLY A 42 13.56 -14.78 -4.09
C GLY A 42 12.49 -13.71 -3.92
N GLY A 43 11.58 -13.95 -2.98
CA GLY A 43 10.60 -12.95 -2.54
C GLY A 43 11.26 -11.89 -1.66
N TYR A 44 11.08 -10.62 -2.00
CA TYR A 44 11.62 -9.49 -1.23
C TYR A 44 10.50 -8.56 -0.77
N GLY A 45 10.08 -8.73 0.48
CA GLY A 45 9.02 -7.93 1.11
C GLY A 45 9.60 -6.90 2.08
N ILE A 46 9.18 -5.64 1.95
CA ILE A 46 9.59 -4.55 2.85
C ILE A 46 8.39 -3.70 3.31
N PRO A 47 8.37 -3.24 4.57
CA PRO A 47 7.38 -2.28 5.02
C PRO A 47 7.66 -0.92 4.38
N VAL A 48 6.61 -0.26 3.90
CA VAL A 48 6.66 1.07 3.28
C VAL A 48 5.48 1.91 3.73
N ASN A 49 5.70 3.20 3.95
CA ASN A 49 4.62 4.17 3.94
C ASN A 49 4.22 4.46 2.49
N PHE A 50 2.94 4.73 2.27
CA PHE A 50 2.42 4.98 0.93
C PHE A 50 1.26 5.98 0.96
N VAL A 51 0.99 6.60 -0.19
CA VAL A 51 -0.23 7.39 -0.44
C VAL A 51 -0.88 6.93 -1.73
N TRP A 52 -2.21 6.83 -1.73
CA TRP A 52 -3.01 6.56 -2.92
C TRP A 52 -3.45 7.87 -3.57
N ASP A 53 -3.43 7.93 -4.89
CA ASP A 53 -3.81 9.12 -5.68
C ASP A 53 -5.33 9.33 -5.78
N GLY A 54 -6.12 8.38 -5.28
CA GLY A 54 -7.59 8.38 -5.40
C GLY A 54 -8.10 7.78 -6.71
N ASP A 55 -7.21 7.28 -7.58
CA ASP A 55 -7.54 6.61 -8.83
C ASP A 55 -6.89 5.22 -8.88
N SER A 56 -5.72 5.10 -9.49
CA SER A 56 -5.12 3.80 -9.85
C SER A 56 -3.69 3.63 -9.39
N SER A 57 -3.12 4.61 -8.67
CA SER A 57 -1.70 4.61 -8.34
C SER A 57 -1.43 4.89 -6.87
N VAL A 58 -0.39 4.25 -6.33
CA VAL A 58 0.22 4.68 -5.06
C VAL A 58 1.63 5.19 -5.27
N TYR A 59 2.04 6.09 -4.37
CA TYR A 59 3.38 6.63 -4.31
C TYR A 59 4.06 6.27 -2.99
N ILE A 60 5.35 5.95 -3.08
CA ILE A 60 6.22 5.58 -1.96
C ILE A 60 7.50 6.40 -2.06
N HIS A 61 7.79 7.19 -1.02
CA HIS A 61 9.06 7.92 -0.90
C HIS A 61 10.19 6.99 -0.43
N CYS A 62 11.39 7.19 -0.97
CA CYS A 62 12.56 6.45 -0.54
C CYS A 62 13.91 7.11 -0.88
N ALA A 63 15.01 6.49 -0.43
CA ALA A 63 16.36 6.81 -0.89
C ALA A 63 16.56 6.45 -2.38
N PRO A 64 17.41 7.19 -3.12
CA PRO A 64 17.58 7.09 -4.57
C PRO A 64 18.36 5.86 -5.05
N GLU A 65 18.79 5.01 -4.13
CA GLU A 65 19.52 3.78 -4.43
C GLU A 65 19.10 2.64 -3.47
N GLY A 66 19.61 1.45 -3.79
CA GLY A 66 19.52 0.24 -2.97
C GLY A 66 18.57 -0.81 -3.55
N ARG A 67 18.64 -1.99 -2.93
CA ARG A 67 18.08 -3.27 -3.42
C ARG A 67 16.66 -3.20 -3.97
N LYS A 68 15.78 -2.38 -3.40
CA LYS A 68 14.38 -2.25 -3.89
C LYS A 68 14.30 -1.62 -5.29
N LEU A 69 15.15 -0.65 -5.58
CA LEU A 69 15.17 0.02 -6.88
C LEU A 69 15.81 -0.88 -7.94
N GLU A 70 16.86 -1.61 -7.56
CA GLU A 70 17.45 -2.67 -8.38
C GLU A 70 16.41 -3.76 -8.71
N ALA A 71 15.68 -4.24 -7.70
CA ALA A 71 14.61 -5.24 -7.88
C ALA A 71 13.49 -4.74 -8.82
N ILE A 72 13.08 -3.47 -8.71
CA ILE A 72 12.08 -2.87 -9.60
C ILE A 72 12.61 -2.75 -11.04
N ALA A 73 13.88 -2.38 -11.21
CA ALA A 73 14.52 -2.25 -12.52
C ALA A 73 14.57 -3.60 -13.24
N ASP A 74 14.85 -4.68 -12.52
CA ASP A 74 14.88 -6.04 -13.06
C ASP A 74 13.47 -6.61 -13.30
N ASN A 75 12.53 -6.39 -12.37
CA ASN A 75 11.16 -6.84 -12.48
C ASN A 75 10.18 -5.85 -11.85
N PRO A 76 9.43 -5.09 -12.67
CA PRO A 76 8.53 -4.07 -12.16
C PRO A 76 7.24 -4.63 -11.56
N ASN A 77 6.98 -5.94 -11.67
CA ASN A 77 5.74 -6.52 -11.12
C ASN A 77 5.85 -6.64 -9.60
N VAL A 78 4.96 -5.96 -8.90
CA VAL A 78 4.97 -5.86 -7.44
C VAL A 78 3.58 -6.09 -6.87
N SER A 79 3.54 -6.42 -5.57
CA SER A 79 2.30 -6.39 -4.80
C SER A 79 2.43 -5.47 -3.60
N LEU A 80 1.35 -4.80 -3.22
CA LEU A 80 1.24 -4.08 -1.96
C LEU A 80 0.20 -4.77 -1.07
N CYS A 81 0.60 -5.21 0.11
CA CYS A 81 -0.29 -5.77 1.12
C CYS A 81 -0.51 -4.74 2.24
N ILE A 82 -1.76 -4.37 2.47
CA ILE A 82 -2.16 -3.43 3.53
C ILE A 82 -2.95 -4.21 4.55
N ILE A 83 -2.52 -4.15 5.80
CA ILE A 83 -3.19 -4.79 6.92
C ILE A 83 -4.01 -3.71 7.63
N GLY A 84 -5.30 -3.98 7.81
CA GLY A 84 -6.23 -3.10 8.51
C GLY A 84 -6.38 -3.50 9.97
N ARG A 85 -7.61 -3.47 10.46
CA ARG A 85 -7.92 -3.88 11.84
C ARG A 85 -7.44 -5.32 12.08
N VAL A 86 -6.73 -5.55 13.19
CA VAL A 86 -6.35 -6.88 13.69
C VAL A 86 -6.82 -6.99 15.14
N ASN A 87 -7.49 -8.08 15.47
CA ASN A 87 -7.90 -8.41 16.84
C ASN A 87 -7.69 -9.90 17.10
N LEU A 88 -6.69 -10.23 17.92
CA LEU A 88 -6.38 -11.60 18.29
C LEU A 88 -7.38 -12.08 19.35
N LEU A 89 -8.00 -13.24 19.14
CA LEU A 89 -8.94 -13.87 20.06
C LEU A 89 -8.38 -15.23 20.50
N PRO A 90 -7.45 -15.26 21.49
CA PRO A 90 -6.77 -16.48 21.90
C PRO A 90 -7.72 -17.57 22.38
N SER A 91 -8.74 -17.21 23.16
CA SER A 91 -9.75 -18.14 23.68
C SER A 91 -10.52 -18.87 22.57
N ARG A 92 -10.59 -18.28 21.37
CA ARG A 92 -11.30 -18.82 20.21
C ARG A 92 -10.37 -19.32 19.10
N PHE A 93 -9.06 -19.38 19.37
CA PHE A 93 -8.02 -19.81 18.43
C PHE A 93 -8.12 -19.13 17.06
N THR A 94 -8.40 -17.83 17.05
CA THR A 94 -8.64 -17.07 15.82
C THR A 94 -8.20 -15.62 15.93
N THR A 95 -8.07 -14.98 14.77
CA THR A 95 -7.82 -13.55 14.63
C THR A 95 -8.92 -12.95 13.75
N GLU A 96 -9.54 -11.86 14.19
CA GLU A 96 -10.26 -10.97 13.29
C GLU A 96 -9.24 -10.10 12.56
N TYR A 97 -9.43 -9.92 11.26
CA TYR A 97 -8.50 -9.14 10.46
C TYR A 97 -9.21 -8.47 9.29
N GLU A 98 -8.61 -7.40 8.78
CA GLU A 98 -8.85 -6.82 7.46
C GLU A 98 -7.53 -6.76 6.70
N SER A 99 -7.56 -7.03 5.40
CA SER A 99 -6.39 -6.89 4.55
C SER A 99 -6.79 -6.60 3.11
N VAL A 100 -6.00 -5.79 2.41
CA VAL A 100 -6.07 -5.61 0.96
C VAL A 100 -4.75 -6.02 0.34
N VAL A 101 -4.81 -6.77 -0.76
CA VAL A 101 -3.64 -7.07 -1.58
C VAL A 101 -3.88 -6.50 -2.98
N LEU A 102 -2.96 -5.65 -3.41
CA LEU A 102 -2.96 -5.01 -4.73
C LEU A 102 -1.82 -5.56 -5.57
N PHE A 103 -2.04 -5.73 -6.88
CA PHE A 103 -1.02 -6.15 -7.83
C PHE A 103 -0.87 -5.09 -8.93
N GLY A 104 0.38 -4.75 -9.23
CA GLY A 104 0.67 -3.63 -10.13
C GLY A 104 2.09 -3.63 -10.68
N LYS A 105 2.39 -2.57 -11.43
CA LYS A 105 3.71 -2.32 -11.97
C LYS A 105 4.32 -1.07 -11.32
N ALA A 106 5.49 -1.23 -10.73
CA ALA A 106 6.28 -0.15 -10.17
C ALA A 106 7.08 0.59 -11.25
N ARG A 107 7.27 1.89 -11.07
CA ARG A 107 8.18 2.74 -11.84
C ARG A 107 8.88 3.76 -10.95
N THR A 108 10.06 4.17 -11.37
CA THR A 108 10.90 5.21 -10.75
C THR A 108 11.29 6.24 -11.83
N GLY A 109 12.09 7.25 -11.49
CA GLY A 109 12.49 8.27 -12.47
C GLY A 109 11.31 9.11 -12.96
N LEU A 110 10.41 9.48 -12.05
CA LEU A 110 9.26 10.35 -12.35
C LEU A 110 9.75 11.75 -12.77
N THR A 111 8.90 12.50 -13.49
CA THR A 111 9.21 13.91 -13.74
C THR A 111 9.25 14.68 -12.42
N ASP A 112 9.96 15.81 -12.41
CA ASP A 112 10.09 16.60 -11.19
C ASP A 112 8.72 17.05 -10.67
N GLU A 113 7.79 17.37 -11.56
CA GLU A 113 6.41 17.75 -11.24
C GLU A 113 5.64 16.58 -10.59
N GLU A 114 5.71 15.38 -11.17
CA GLU A 114 5.02 14.21 -10.63
C GLU A 114 5.62 13.76 -9.29
N LYS A 115 6.95 13.79 -9.18
CA LYS A 115 7.66 13.50 -7.94
C LYS A 115 7.28 14.48 -6.83
N MET A 116 7.24 15.78 -7.12
CA MET A 116 6.83 16.78 -6.13
C MET A 116 5.36 16.61 -5.73
N HIS A 117 4.49 16.36 -6.71
CA HIS A 117 3.08 16.05 -6.44
C HIS A 117 2.93 14.85 -5.49
N ALA A 118 3.66 13.76 -5.73
CA ALA A 118 3.66 12.59 -4.87
C ALA A 118 4.15 12.90 -3.43
N LEU A 119 5.20 13.73 -3.30
CA LEU A 119 5.68 14.18 -1.99
C LEU A 119 4.61 15.00 -1.25
N HIS A 120 3.89 15.88 -1.95
CA HIS A 120 2.78 16.64 -1.36
C HIS A 120 1.62 15.74 -0.93
N LEU A 121 1.27 14.72 -1.73
CA LEU A 121 0.28 13.72 -1.34
C LEU A 121 0.70 12.99 -0.05
N LEU A 122 1.96 12.56 0.03
CA LEU A 122 2.50 11.91 1.23
C LEU A 122 2.44 12.83 2.45
N ILE A 123 2.87 14.10 2.31
CA ILE A 123 2.81 15.09 3.39
C ILE A 123 1.37 15.31 3.84
N ASN A 124 0.44 15.46 2.89
CA ASN A 124 -0.98 15.67 3.20
C ASN A 124 -1.59 14.51 3.98
N LYS A 125 -1.18 13.27 3.68
CA LYS A 125 -1.69 12.06 4.34
C LYS A 125 -1.02 11.80 5.70
N LEU A 126 0.30 11.85 5.75
CA LEU A 126 1.10 11.36 6.88
C LEU A 126 1.43 12.46 7.90
N SER A 127 1.42 13.72 7.47
CA SER A 127 1.79 14.88 8.30
C SER A 127 0.85 16.07 8.06
N PRO A 128 -0.49 15.89 8.15
CA PRO A 128 -1.48 16.89 7.74
C PRO A 128 -1.35 18.23 8.50
N ASP A 129 -0.87 18.22 9.74
CA ASP A 129 -0.68 19.42 10.55
C ASP A 129 0.64 20.16 10.26
N PHE A 130 1.54 19.55 9.47
CA PHE A 130 2.89 20.06 9.22
C PHE A 130 3.13 20.43 7.75
N LYS A 131 2.07 20.65 6.95
CA LYS A 131 2.19 20.86 5.49
C LYS A 131 3.19 21.93 5.09
N ALA A 132 3.15 23.10 5.73
CA ALA A 132 4.08 24.21 5.42
C ALA A 132 5.55 23.87 5.73
N VAL A 133 5.79 23.08 6.78
CA VAL A 133 7.13 22.61 7.15
C VAL A 133 7.57 21.49 6.21
N GLY A 134 6.68 20.53 5.94
CA GLY A 134 6.93 19.42 5.02
C GLY A 134 7.25 19.89 3.60
N ASP A 135 6.56 20.92 3.10
CA ASP A 135 6.83 21.50 1.79
C ASP A 135 8.25 22.08 1.68
N LYS A 136 8.72 22.78 2.73
CA LYS A 136 10.11 23.27 2.80
C LYS A 136 11.11 22.12 2.77
N TYR A 137 10.85 21.03 3.49
CA TYR A 137 11.70 19.84 3.48
C TYR A 137 11.71 19.14 2.11
N ALA A 138 10.55 19.02 1.46
CA ALA A 138 10.41 18.42 0.14
C ALA A 138 11.26 19.16 -0.88
N HIS A 139 11.20 20.49 -0.91
CA HIS A 139 12.05 21.31 -1.78
C HIS A 139 13.54 21.22 -1.41
N GLY A 140 13.88 21.34 -0.12
CA GLY A 140 15.28 21.32 0.33
C GLY A 140 16.00 19.98 0.12
N SER A 141 15.25 18.87 0.17
CA SER A 141 15.79 17.51 0.03
C SER A 141 15.44 16.85 -1.29
N PHE A 142 14.82 17.57 -2.23
CA PHE A 142 14.26 17.00 -3.46
C PHE A 142 15.25 16.14 -4.26
N HIS A 143 16.50 16.60 -4.37
CA HIS A 143 17.59 15.93 -5.08
C HIS A 143 18.15 14.70 -4.36
N ARG A 144 17.73 14.43 -3.11
CA ARG A 144 18.24 13.34 -2.26
C ARG A 144 17.23 12.21 -2.06
N VAL A 145 16.08 12.31 -2.73
CA VAL A 145 14.99 11.37 -2.57
C VAL A 145 14.56 10.82 -3.93
N GLU A 146 13.92 9.67 -3.92
CA GLU A 146 13.24 9.08 -5.08
C GLU A 146 11.81 8.71 -4.68
N VAL A 147 10.92 8.67 -5.66
CA VAL A 147 9.54 8.21 -5.49
C VAL A 147 9.28 7.03 -6.41
N ILE A 148 8.82 5.93 -5.82
CA ILE A 148 8.27 4.80 -6.56
C ILE A 148 6.78 5.07 -6.77
N ARG A 149 6.31 5.02 -8.01
CA ARG A 149 4.89 4.94 -8.34
C ARG A 149 4.53 3.51 -8.67
N ILE A 150 3.44 2.99 -8.14
CA ILE A 150 2.88 1.68 -8.50
C ILE A 150 1.51 1.90 -9.11
N ASP A 151 1.34 1.48 -10.36
CA ASP A 151 0.02 1.45 -11.01
C ASP A 151 -0.62 0.09 -10.80
N PHE A 152 -1.79 0.08 -10.17
CA PHE A 152 -2.53 -1.15 -9.88
C PHE A 152 -3.56 -1.44 -10.97
N THR A 153 -3.65 -2.71 -11.34
CA THR A 153 -4.69 -3.20 -12.27
C THR A 153 -5.79 -3.94 -11.52
N ALA A 154 -5.45 -4.52 -10.37
CA ALA A 154 -6.35 -5.31 -9.57
C ALA A 154 -6.02 -5.26 -8.08
N PHE A 155 -7.04 -5.48 -7.26
CA PHE A 155 -6.92 -5.68 -5.83
C PHE A 155 -7.93 -6.72 -5.34
N SER A 156 -7.67 -7.29 -4.17
CA SER A 156 -8.62 -8.15 -3.46
C SER A 156 -8.65 -7.77 -1.98
N GLY A 157 -9.84 -7.83 -1.38
CA GLY A 157 -10.06 -7.53 0.01
C GLY A 157 -10.46 -8.78 0.79
N LYS A 158 -9.86 -8.98 1.96
CA LYS A 158 -10.23 -10.07 2.87
C LYS A 158 -10.51 -9.54 4.27
N ARG A 159 -11.52 -10.13 4.90
CA ARG A 159 -11.94 -9.81 6.26
C ARG A 159 -12.42 -11.04 7.01
N LYS A 160 -12.05 -11.13 8.28
CA LYS A 160 -12.67 -12.03 9.25
C LYS A 160 -13.21 -11.21 10.41
N LYS A 161 -14.52 -11.32 10.66
CA LYS A 161 -15.17 -10.88 11.89
C LYS A 161 -15.74 -12.10 12.60
N VAL A 162 -15.72 -12.10 13.91
CA VAL A 162 -16.27 -13.15 14.76
C VAL A 162 -17.51 -12.58 15.45
N PRO A 163 -18.72 -13.10 15.18
CA PRO A 163 -19.92 -12.69 15.90
C PRO A 163 -19.75 -12.92 17.41
N HIS A 164 -20.22 -11.96 18.22
CA HIS A 164 -20.17 -12.02 19.68
C HIS A 164 -18.76 -12.30 20.24
N ALA A 165 -17.73 -11.66 19.68
CA ALA A 165 -16.33 -11.89 20.08
C ALA A 165 -16.09 -11.71 21.60
N ASP A 166 -16.89 -10.84 22.25
CA ASP A 166 -16.76 -10.50 23.67
C ASP A 166 -17.56 -11.43 24.61
N SER A 167 -18.38 -12.35 24.08
CA SER A 167 -19.10 -13.31 24.91
C SER A 167 -18.16 -14.44 25.39
N PRO A 168 -18.22 -14.86 26.68
CA PRO A 168 -17.53 -16.06 27.12
C PRO A 168 -18.04 -17.27 26.31
N LEU A 169 -17.14 -18.24 26.11
CA LEU A 169 -17.46 -19.52 25.47
C LEU A 169 -18.44 -20.34 26.30
#